data_AF-A0A062WZK4-F1
#
_entry.id   AF-A0A062WZK4-F1
#
_cell.length_a   1.000
_cell.length_b   1.000
_cell.length_c   1.000
_cell.angle_alpha   90.00
_cell.angle_beta   90.00
_cell.angle_gamma   90.00
#
_symmetry.space_group_name_H-M   'P 1'
#
loop_
_entity.id
_entity.type
_entity.pdbx_description
1 polymer ?
#
loop_
_entity_poly.entity_id
_entity_poly.type
_entity_poly.pdbx_seq_one_letter_code
_entity_poly.pdbx_strand_id
1 'polypeptide(L)' 'MPRPPWTPRTQAHHELMAALSASVDAACEAEERMWEAARAARAGGVPIDLVAALTRRGRTTVYRHLPLGQDLGDA' A
#
# COMPACT_ATOMS: atom_id res chain seq x y z
N MET A 1 -14.71 2.22 34.64
CA MET A 1 -13.73 1.31 33.99
C MET A 1 -12.39 2.01 33.89
N PRO A 2 -11.28 1.39 34.32
CA PRO A 2 -9.94 1.98 34.16
C PRO A 2 -9.55 2.04 32.67
N ARG A 3 -8.82 3.07 32.26
CA ARG A 3 -8.36 3.20 30.87
C ARG A 3 -7.34 2.10 30.53
N PRO A 4 -7.37 1.53 29.32
CA PRO A 4 -6.37 0.57 28.88
C PRO A 4 -4.94 1.14 28.96
N PRO A 5 -3.91 0.30 29.17
CA PRO A 5 -2.55 0.75 29.39
C PRO A 5 -1.94 1.48 28.18
N TRP A 6 -2.43 1.21 26.97
CA TRP A 6 -1.98 1.77 25.70
C TRP A 6 -2.58 3.15 25.38
N THR A 7 -3.52 3.66 26.19
CA THR A 7 -4.10 4.97 25.95
C THR A 7 -3.06 6.07 26.20
N PRO A 8 -2.88 7.04 25.28
CA PRO A 8 -2.07 8.23 25.53
C PRO A 8 -2.45 8.89 26.86
N ARG A 9 -1.44 9.22 27.67
CA ARG A 9 -1.65 9.73 29.04
C ARG A 9 -1.30 11.21 29.18
N THR A 10 -0.63 11.79 28.19
CA THR A 10 -0.15 13.17 28.18
C THR A 10 -0.52 13.83 26.86
N GLN A 11 -0.66 15.15 26.87
CA GLN A 11 -0.88 15.95 25.66
C GLN A 11 0.20 15.68 24.60
N ALA A 12 1.46 15.58 25.02
CA ALA A 12 2.57 15.23 24.14
C ALA A 12 2.39 13.86 23.45
N HIS A 13 1.87 12.85 24.15
CA HIS A 13 1.56 11.57 23.50
C HIS A 13 0.44 11.71 22.46
N HIS A 14 -0.57 12.53 22.72
CA HIS A 14 -1.64 12.78 21.76
C HIS A 14 -1.10 13.43 20.48
N GLU A 15 -0.22 14.42 20.62
CA GLU A 15 0.42 15.10 19.49
C GLU A 15 1.31 14.16 18.67
N LEU A 16 2.13 13.32 19.33
CA LEU A 16 2.95 12.31 18.67
C LEU A 16 2.10 11.29 17.90
N MET A 17 1.01 10.81 18.50
CA MET A 17 0.10 9.86 17.84
C MET A 17 -0.64 10.51 16.66
N ALA A 18 -1.03 11.78 16.76
CA ALA A 18 -1.63 12.52 15.65
C ALA A 18 -0.65 12.69 14.49
N ALA A 19 0.60 13.04 14.77
CA ALA A 19 1.65 13.15 13.76
C ALA A 19 1.95 11.79 13.09
N LEU A 20 1.99 10.71 13.87
CA LEU A 20 2.13 9.36 13.34
C LEU A 20 0.94 8.98 12.45
N SER A 21 -0.29 9.25 12.89
CA SER A 21 -1.51 8.99 12.10
C SER A 21 -1.47 9.70 10.76
N ALA A 22 -1.16 10.99 10.74
CA ALA A 22 -1.06 11.77 9.51
C ALA A 22 0.03 11.22 8.56
N SER A 23 1.14 10.72 9.12
CA SER A 23 2.20 10.09 8.33
C SER A 23 1.75 8.75 7.72
N VAL A 24 0.95 7.97 8.45
CA VAL A 24 0.33 6.73 7.94
C VAL A 24 -0.64 7.05 6.81
N ASP A 25 -1.50 8.06 6.98
CA ASP A 25 -2.46 8.47 5.94
C ASP A 25 -1.73 8.88 4.64
N ALA A 26 -0.70 9.72 4.75
CA ALA A 26 0.11 10.13 3.61
C ALA A 26 0.82 8.94 2.93
N ALA A 27 1.29 7.95 3.70
CA ALA A 27 1.90 6.74 3.17
C ALA A 27 0.88 5.86 2.43
N CYS A 28 -0.34 5.71 2.97
CA CYS A 28 -1.43 4.99 2.31
C CYS A 28 -1.80 5.63 0.97
N GLU A 29 -1.93 6.96 0.92
CA GLU A 29 -2.22 7.67 -0.33
C GLU A 29 -1.10 7.51 -1.36
N ALA A 30 0.17 7.59 -0.92
CA ALA A 30 1.31 7.39 -1.81
C ALA A 30 1.36 5.96 -2.36
N GLU A 31 1.04 4.97 -1.53
CA GLU A 31 0.92 3.57 -1.94
C GLU A 31 -0.22 3.37 -2.94
N GLU A 32 -1.37 4.00 -2.75
CA GLU A 32 -2.47 3.91 -3.72
C GLU A 32 -2.08 4.49 -5.08
N ARG A 33 -1.44 5.67 -5.12
CA ARG A 33 -0.92 6.27 -6.36
C ARG A 33 0.09 5.36 -7.07
N MET A 34 0.95 4.69 -6.30
CA MET A 34 1.88 3.70 -6.85
C MET A 34 1.11 2.54 -7.50
N TRP A 35 0.06 2.03 -6.85
CA TRP A 35 -0.75 0.94 -7.40
C TRP A 35 -1.58 1.36 -8.62
N GLU A 36 -2.09 2.59 -8.67
CA GLU A 36 -2.71 3.15 -9.88
C GLU A 36 -1.75 3.14 -11.06
N ALA A 37 -0.52 3.62 -10.88
CA ALA A 37 0.51 3.60 -11.91
C ALA A 37 0.87 2.16 -12.32
N ALA A 38 0.97 1.24 -11.37
CA ALA A 38 1.23 -0.17 -11.63
C ALA A 38 0.10 -0.82 -12.45
N ARG A 39 -1.17 -0.51 -12.14
CA ARG A 39 -2.34 -0.95 -12.92
C ARG A 39 -2.32 -0.38 -14.33
N ALA A 40 -2.02 0.90 -14.49
CA ALA A 40 -1.87 1.52 -15.81
C ALA A 40 -0.76 0.87 -16.64
N ALA A 41 0.39 0.56 -16.04
CA ALA A 41 1.47 -0.17 -16.69
C ALA A 41 1.04 -1.58 -17.12
N ARG A 42 0.30 -2.31 -16.27
CA ARG A 42 -0.28 -3.62 -16.63
C ARG A 42 -1.27 -3.52 -17.79
N ALA A 43 -2.14 -2.52 -17.78
CA ALA A 43 -3.07 -2.27 -18.88
C ALA A 43 -2.35 -1.93 -20.20
N GLY A 44 -1.16 -1.32 -20.11
CA GLY A 44 -0.26 -1.09 -21.24
C GLY A 44 0.58 -2.30 -21.68
N GLY A 45 0.37 -3.49 -21.09
CA GLY A 45 1.05 -4.73 -21.47
C GLY A 45 2.40 -4.98 -20.79
N VAL A 46 2.81 -4.16 -19.82
CA VAL A 46 4.09 -4.36 -19.11
C VAL A 46 4.05 -5.66 -18.30
N PRO A 47 5.03 -6.58 -18.42
CA PRO A 47 5.05 -7.84 -17.68
C PRO A 47 4.96 -7.67 -16.16
N ILE A 48 4.20 -8.55 -15.49
CA ILE A 48 3.94 -8.43 -14.05
C ILE A 48 5.21 -8.54 -13.20
N ASP A 49 6.18 -9.36 -13.59
CA ASP A 49 7.45 -9.49 -12.85
C ASP A 49 8.26 -8.18 -12.88
N LEU A 50 8.21 -7.42 -13.99
CA LEU A 50 8.87 -6.12 -14.08
C LEU A 50 8.17 -5.08 -13.20
N VAL A 51 6.83 -5.04 -13.21
CA VAL A 51 6.06 -4.18 -12.30
C VAL A 51 6.33 -4.56 -10.85
N ALA A 52 6.37 -5.85 -10.52
CA ALA A 52 6.66 -6.35 -9.18
C ALA A 52 8.05 -5.89 -8.70
N ALA A 53 9.08 -6.02 -9.54
CA ALA A 53 10.43 -5.57 -9.22
C ALA A 53 10.52 -4.07 -8.89
N LEU A 54 9.72 -3.23 -9.56
CA LEU A 54 9.70 -1.78 -9.34
C LEU A 54 8.95 -1.37 -8.07
N THR A 55 7.86 -2.08 -7.73
CA THR A 55 7.05 -1.74 -6.53
C THR A 55 7.77 -2.01 -5.21
N ARG A 56 8.85 -2.81 -5.22
CA ARG A 56 9.59 -3.24 -4.03
C ARG A 56 8.70 -3.87 -2.95
N ARG A 57 7.55 -4.45 -3.34
CA ARG A 57 6.64 -5.19 -2.48
C ARG A 57 6.77 -6.69 -2.70
N GLY A 58 6.33 -7.47 -1.71
CA GLY A 58 6.31 -8.93 -1.84
C GLY A 58 5.34 -9.39 -2.92
N ARG A 59 5.65 -10.51 -3.60
CA ARG A 59 4.83 -11.08 -4.69
C ARG A 59 3.35 -11.20 -4.29
N THR A 60 3.05 -11.69 -3.09
CA THR A 60 1.67 -11.83 -2.59
C THR A 60 0.90 -10.51 -2.55
N THR A 61 1.57 -9.42 -2.17
CA THR A 61 0.97 -8.07 -2.18
C THR A 61 0.71 -7.63 -3.61
N VAL A 62 1.68 -7.80 -4.50
CA VAL A 62 1.54 -7.43 -5.92
C VAL A 62 0.35 -8.14 -6.56
N TYR A 63 0.21 -9.45 -6.40
CA TYR A 63 -0.90 -10.22 -6.97
C TYR A 63 -2.28 -9.84 -6.41
N ARG A 64 -2.35 -9.32 -5.18
CA ARG A 64 -3.60 -8.81 -4.61
C ARG A 64 -4.03 -7.51 -5.31
N HIS A 65 -3.10 -6.61 -5.59
CA HIS A 65 -3.38 -5.29 -6.18
C HIS A 65 -3.44 -5.31 -7.70
N LEU A 66 -2.74 -6.26 -8.32
CA LEU A 66 -2.70 -6.50 -9.75
C LEU A 66 -3.21 -7.94 -9.97
N PRO A 67 -4.54 -8.18 -9.87
CA PRO A 67 -5.07 -9.50 -10.15
C PRO A 67 -4.57 -9.94 -11.52
N LEU A 68 -4.21 -11.22 -11.63
CA LEU A 68 -3.95 -11.87 -12.90
C LEU A 68 -5.26 -11.81 -13.69
N GLY A 69 -5.52 -10.70 -14.37
CA GLY A 69 -6.46 -10.67 -15.48
C GLY A 69 -6.08 -11.83 -16.38
N GLN A 70 -7.10 -12.63 -16.74
CA GLN A 70 -6.97 -13.92 -17.42
C GLN A 70 -5.74 -13.91 -18.30
N ASP A 71 -4.86 -14.90 -18.10
CA ASP A 71 -3.80 -15.19 -19.04
C ASP A 71 -4.32 -14.84 -20.43
N LEU A 72 -3.72 -13.82 -21.05
CA LEU A 72 -3.67 -13.73 -22.49
C LEU A 72 -2.79 -14.91 -22.92
N GLY A 73 -3.30 -16.11 -22.67
CA GLY A 73 -2.88 -17.32 -23.30
C GLY A 73 -3.40 -17.17 -24.70
N ASP A 74 -2.53 -16.70 -25.58
CA ASP A 74 -2.72 -16.85 -27.00
C ASP A 74 -1.39 -17.19 -27.65
N ALA A 75 -1.54 -18.13 -28.59
CA ALA A 75 -0.62 -18.63 -29.61
C ALA A 75 0.31 -19.79 -29.22
#